data_AF-A0A7C5XMK0-F1
#
_entry.id   AF-A0A7C5XMK0-F1
#
_cell.length_a   1.000
_cell.length_b   1.000
_cell.length_c   1.000
_cell.angle_alpha   90.00
_cell.angle_beta   90.00
_cell.angle_gamma   90.00
#
_symmetry.space_group_name_H-M   'P 1'
#
loop_
_entity.id
_entity.type
_entity.pdbx_description
1 polymer ?
#
loop_
_entity_poly.entity_id
_entity_poly.type
_entity_poly.pdbx_seq_one_letter_code
_entity_poly.pdbx_strand_id
1 'polypeptide(L)'
;MLRLRCGEFFDYFRSWYMEDYSEKVILDFISYIRVELRGLTARGVVEYVRRSAELASALEVSGWPKPGNVHRFRDRNDVRFEHFIAGSIALGRSIGIAALKGVMAARGRLHLSKLGVGRLIRRAVIDVISSHYGGNTHLGVCLLFIPLSIAAAKTYIEEGGFGAESLRRNIDDIMRSTTPIDAVEVYRAIAMASPPHRMGRAGYGRAPDVYDKDAGRKILRDGITLYDVMFESSFYDSIARELVTSMEISFEVGFRELIEAFESTRDINTATVHTFLRILSMFPDTFIARSVGVKNEDDIRRAVEVGIAETLWISMEARRILDMGGLTTEEGREALWKFDEKLHSLGREYNPGTTADLTASSLMIALLNGLKF
;
A
#
# COMPACT_ATOMS: atom_id res chain seq x y z
N MET A 1 -9.42 24.34 -23.50
CA MET A 1 -8.50 24.98 -22.54
C MET A 1 -9.20 25.02 -21.18
N LEU A 2 -9.23 23.89 -20.47
CA LEU A 2 -9.78 23.76 -19.12
C LEU A 2 -8.59 23.34 -18.24
N ARG A 3 -7.99 24.31 -17.55
CA ARG A 3 -7.02 24.05 -16.48
C ARG A 3 -7.82 23.72 -15.22
N LEU A 4 -8.17 22.44 -15.05
CA LEU A 4 -8.56 21.94 -13.73
C LEU A 4 -7.28 21.73 -12.93
N ARG A 5 -7.21 22.26 -11.70
CA ARG A 5 -6.15 21.90 -10.77
C ARG A 5 -6.43 20.48 -10.29
N CYS A 6 -5.43 19.60 -10.28
CA CYS A 6 -5.61 18.16 -10.04
C CYS A 6 -6.32 17.81 -8.71
N GLY A 7 -6.30 18.71 -7.72
CA GLY A 7 -7.13 18.58 -6.50
C GLY A 7 -8.63 18.52 -6.77
N GLU A 8 -9.14 19.33 -7.70
CA GLU A 8 -10.55 19.31 -8.14
C GLU A 8 -10.87 18.08 -9.00
N PHE A 9 -9.86 17.47 -9.63
CA PHE A 9 -10.03 16.27 -10.45
C PHE A 9 -10.28 15.01 -9.62
N PHE A 10 -9.63 14.87 -8.46
CA PHE A 10 -9.89 13.77 -7.53
C PHE A 10 -11.17 13.99 -6.70
N ASP A 11 -11.51 15.24 -6.36
CA ASP A 11 -12.79 15.54 -5.71
C ASP A 11 -14.00 15.33 -6.67
N TYR A 12 -13.81 15.50 -7.98
CA TYR A 12 -14.79 15.13 -9.00
C TYR A 12 -15.10 13.61 -9.02
N PHE A 13 -14.12 12.75 -8.69
CA PHE A 13 -14.36 11.31 -8.54
C PHE A 13 -14.98 10.94 -7.17
N ARG A 14 -14.70 11.71 -6.10
CA ARG A 14 -15.36 11.56 -4.80
C ARG A 14 -16.86 11.85 -4.85
N SER A 15 -17.29 12.83 -5.65
CA SER A 15 -18.70 13.27 -5.67
C SER A 15 -19.70 12.27 -6.27
N TRP A 16 -19.24 11.11 -6.75
CA TRP A 16 -20.07 10.06 -7.36
C TRP A 16 -20.31 8.84 -6.45
N TYR A 17 -19.65 8.74 -5.29
CA TYR A 17 -19.75 7.57 -4.42
C TYR A 17 -20.21 7.93 -3.02
N MET A 18 -21.52 8.12 -2.88
CA MET A 18 -22.24 8.04 -1.61
C MET A 18 -23.60 7.40 -1.90
N GLU A 19 -23.65 6.07 -2.00
CA GLU A 19 -24.89 5.31 -1.87
C GLU A 19 -24.79 4.38 -0.65
N ASP A 20 -25.68 4.65 0.32
CA ASP A 20 -25.77 4.11 1.68
C ASP A 20 -26.32 2.67 1.74
N TYR A 21 -25.56 1.68 1.28
CA TYR A 21 -25.90 0.26 1.51
C TYR A 21 -24.77 -0.62 2.08
N SER A 22 -23.57 -0.07 2.36
CA SER A 22 -22.39 -0.87 2.79
C SER A 22 -22.08 -0.82 4.30
N GLU A 23 -22.52 0.20 5.03
CA GLU A 23 -22.03 0.42 6.40
C GLU A 23 -22.52 -0.65 7.40
N LYS A 24 -23.78 -1.08 7.29
CA LYS A 24 -24.36 -2.09 8.17
C LYS A 24 -23.68 -3.46 8.02
N VAL A 25 -23.35 -3.84 6.78
CA VAL A 25 -22.71 -5.13 6.47
C VAL A 25 -21.30 -5.18 7.06
N ILE A 26 -20.52 -4.10 6.88
CA ILE A 26 -19.19 -3.95 7.48
C ILE A 26 -19.28 -3.98 9.02
N LEU A 27 -20.26 -3.30 9.61
CA LEU A 27 -20.46 -3.28 11.05
C LEU A 27 -20.87 -4.65 11.62
N ASP A 28 -21.70 -5.42 10.90
CA ASP A 28 -22.11 -6.76 11.29
C ASP A 28 -20.94 -7.76 11.22
N PHE A 29 -20.10 -7.69 10.18
CA PHE A 29 -18.85 -8.45 10.06
C PHE A 29 -17.88 -8.12 11.21
N ILE A 30 -17.63 -6.83 11.46
CA ILE A 30 -16.77 -6.36 12.55
C ILE A 30 -17.31 -6.83 13.92
N SER A 31 -18.62 -6.78 14.13
CA SER A 31 -19.28 -7.21 15.37
C SER A 31 -19.09 -8.69 15.63
N TYR A 32 -19.28 -9.55 14.61
CA TYR A 32 -19.11 -11.00 14.72
C TYR A 32 -17.67 -11.38 15.12
N ILE A 33 -16.67 -10.71 14.54
CA ILE A 33 -15.26 -11.04 14.76
C ILE A 33 -14.70 -10.49 16.07
N ARG A 34 -15.27 -9.38 16.57
CA ARG A 34 -14.89 -8.77 17.86
C ARG A 34 -15.02 -9.74 19.04
N VAL A 35 -15.77 -10.84 18.89
CA VAL A 35 -15.95 -11.89 19.89
C VAL A 35 -14.74 -12.82 19.99
N GLU A 36 -14.07 -13.15 18.88
CA GLU A 36 -12.94 -14.11 18.89
C GLU A 36 -11.59 -13.48 19.25
N LEU A 37 -11.42 -12.17 19.01
CA LEU A 37 -10.13 -11.49 19.20
C LEU A 37 -9.93 -10.91 20.60
N ARG A 38 -10.89 -10.97 21.53
CA ARG A 38 -10.70 -10.46 22.91
C ARG A 38 -9.78 -11.38 23.72
N GLY A 39 -8.71 -10.80 24.29
CA GLY A 39 -7.89 -11.48 25.31
C GLY A 39 -6.50 -11.96 24.87
N LEU A 40 -5.97 -11.49 23.74
CA LEU A 40 -4.59 -11.78 23.36
C LEU A 40 -3.61 -11.13 24.34
N THR A 41 -2.60 -11.91 24.75
CA THR A 41 -1.44 -11.35 25.47
C THR A 41 -0.65 -10.41 24.56
N ALA A 42 0.18 -9.53 25.13
CA ALA A 42 1.09 -8.69 24.35
C ALA A 42 1.92 -9.46 23.31
N ARG A 43 2.38 -10.68 23.66
CA ARG A 43 3.09 -11.57 22.73
C ARG A 43 2.16 -12.11 21.65
N GLY A 44 0.92 -12.45 22.02
CA GLY A 44 -0.12 -12.88 21.08
C GLY A 44 -0.47 -11.82 20.05
N VAL A 45 -0.58 -10.55 20.46
CA VAL A 45 -0.84 -9.42 19.55
C VAL A 45 0.29 -9.25 18.54
N VAL A 46 1.54 -9.30 18.99
CA VAL A 46 2.71 -9.20 18.09
C VAL A 46 2.71 -10.29 17.04
N GLU A 47 2.43 -11.54 17.45
CA GLU A 47 2.38 -12.68 16.54
C GLU A 47 1.19 -12.60 15.58
N TYR A 48 0.04 -12.13 16.06
CA TYR A 48 -1.15 -11.95 15.23
C TYR A 48 -0.91 -10.90 14.14
N VAL A 49 -0.40 -9.71 14.50
CA VAL A 49 -0.05 -8.66 13.54
C VAL A 49 0.99 -9.15 12.53
N ARG A 50 2.01 -9.89 12.99
CA ARG A 50 3.02 -10.50 12.10
C ARG A 50 2.39 -11.43 11.08
N ARG A 51 1.58 -12.39 11.52
CA ARG A 51 0.94 -13.37 10.64
C ARG A 51 -0.02 -12.71 9.66
N SER A 52 -0.79 -11.72 10.11
CA SER A 52 -1.71 -10.98 9.23
C SER A 52 -0.95 -10.24 8.14
N ALA A 53 0.21 -9.63 8.45
CA ALA A 53 1.06 -8.99 7.44
C ALA A 53 1.66 -10.00 6.44
N GLU A 54 2.27 -11.08 6.93
CA GLU A 54 2.87 -12.12 6.07
C GLU A 54 1.82 -12.73 5.14
N LEU A 55 0.66 -13.08 5.69
CA LEU A 55 -0.45 -13.65 4.92
C LEU A 55 -1.04 -12.64 3.93
N ALA A 56 -1.21 -11.37 4.31
CA ALA A 56 -1.70 -10.33 3.40
C ALA A 56 -0.79 -10.19 2.18
N SER A 57 0.52 -10.11 2.40
CA SER A 57 1.51 -10.00 1.32
C SER A 57 1.56 -11.25 0.46
N ALA A 58 1.40 -12.45 1.04
CA ALA A 58 1.33 -13.70 0.27
C ALA A 58 0.02 -13.82 -0.55
N LEU A 59 -1.11 -13.41 0.01
CA LEU A 59 -2.41 -13.43 -0.66
C LEU A 59 -2.46 -12.45 -1.83
N GLU A 60 -1.89 -11.25 -1.65
CA GLU A 60 -1.82 -10.25 -2.71
C GLU A 60 -1.15 -10.84 -3.96
N VAL A 61 0.05 -11.41 -3.84
CA VAL A 61 0.73 -11.99 -5.02
C VAL A 61 0.08 -13.29 -5.52
N SER A 62 -0.68 -13.99 -4.67
CA SER A 62 -1.41 -15.19 -5.05
C SER A 62 -2.68 -14.90 -5.84
N GLY A 63 -3.24 -13.69 -5.73
CA GLY A 63 -4.41 -13.26 -6.48
C GLY A 63 -4.18 -13.33 -8.00
N TRP A 64 -5.12 -13.91 -8.74
CA TRP A 64 -5.00 -14.08 -10.19
C TRP A 64 -6.35 -14.10 -10.92
N PRO A 65 -6.41 -13.56 -12.16
CA PRO A 65 -5.39 -12.73 -12.81
C PRO A 65 -5.35 -11.34 -12.17
N LYS A 66 -4.14 -10.79 -11.96
CA LYS A 66 -3.94 -9.39 -11.56
C LYS A 66 -3.27 -8.65 -12.71
N PRO A 67 -4.02 -7.85 -13.50
CA PRO A 67 -3.54 -7.34 -14.77
C PRO A 67 -2.21 -6.62 -14.70
N GLY A 68 -1.23 -7.12 -15.46
CA GLY A 68 0.10 -6.55 -15.57
C GLY A 68 0.95 -6.72 -14.30
N ASN A 69 0.48 -7.36 -13.25
CA ASN A 69 1.30 -7.61 -12.06
C ASN A 69 1.83 -9.05 -12.06
N VAL A 70 2.83 -9.32 -11.24
CA VAL A 70 3.26 -10.69 -10.96
C VAL A 70 2.14 -11.42 -10.20
N HIS A 71 1.84 -12.63 -10.65
CA HIS A 71 0.94 -13.55 -9.97
C HIS A 71 1.29 -15.00 -10.32
N ARG A 72 0.58 -15.96 -9.72
CA ARG A 72 0.88 -17.40 -9.83
C ARG A 72 0.99 -18.01 -11.25
N PHE A 73 0.52 -17.31 -12.28
CA PHE A 73 0.55 -17.75 -13.68
C PHE A 73 1.37 -16.81 -14.59
N ARG A 74 1.94 -15.73 -14.02
CA ARG A 74 2.67 -14.69 -14.75
C ARG A 74 3.83 -14.16 -13.91
N ASP A 75 5.03 -14.38 -14.42
CA ASP A 75 6.24 -13.69 -13.99
C ASP A 75 6.50 -12.45 -14.85
N ARG A 76 7.41 -11.57 -14.38
CA ARG A 76 8.07 -10.56 -15.21
C ARG A 76 9.56 -10.89 -15.37
N ASN A 77 10.22 -10.25 -16.33
CA ASN A 77 11.60 -10.61 -16.72
C ASN A 77 12.61 -10.56 -15.55
N ASP A 78 12.42 -9.67 -14.59
CA ASP A 78 13.29 -9.44 -13.43
C ASP A 78 12.74 -9.97 -12.10
N VAL A 79 11.44 -10.28 -12.02
CA VAL A 79 10.77 -10.69 -10.78
C VAL A 79 9.78 -11.84 -11.03
N ARG A 80 9.77 -12.81 -10.11
CA ARG A 80 8.94 -14.02 -10.19
C ARG A 80 8.02 -14.12 -9.00
N PHE A 81 6.95 -14.89 -9.15
CA PHE A 81 6.02 -15.20 -8.06
C PHE A 81 6.72 -15.66 -6.77
N GLU A 82 7.73 -16.53 -6.87
CA GLU A 82 8.44 -17.06 -5.70
C GLU A 82 9.26 -15.99 -4.96
N HIS A 83 9.73 -14.95 -5.66
CA HIS A 83 10.41 -13.84 -5.00
C HIS A 83 9.43 -13.08 -4.10
N PHE A 84 8.18 -12.92 -4.52
CA PHE A 84 7.16 -12.29 -3.69
C PHE A 84 6.79 -13.16 -2.48
N ILE A 85 6.64 -14.48 -2.66
CA ILE A 85 6.41 -15.40 -1.55
C ILE A 85 7.59 -15.40 -0.55
N ALA A 86 8.84 -15.38 -1.04
CA ALA A 86 10.01 -15.29 -0.15
C ALA A 86 10.04 -13.96 0.62
N GLY A 87 9.70 -12.86 -0.04
CA GLY A 87 9.65 -11.53 0.58
C GLY A 87 8.54 -11.38 1.63
N SER A 88 7.37 -11.99 1.39
CA SER A 88 6.24 -11.94 2.32
C SER A 88 6.55 -12.58 3.67
N ILE A 89 7.37 -13.63 3.69
CA ILE A 89 7.87 -14.24 4.93
C ILE A 89 9.03 -13.44 5.53
N ALA A 90 9.94 -12.94 4.69
CA ALA A 90 11.13 -12.23 5.16
C ALA A 90 10.80 -10.93 5.93
N LEU A 91 9.77 -10.18 5.51
CA LEU A 91 9.36 -8.95 6.18
C LEU A 91 8.83 -9.18 7.61
N GLY A 92 8.37 -10.39 7.93
CA GLY A 92 7.69 -10.71 9.18
C GLY A 92 8.50 -10.42 10.44
N ARG A 93 9.83 -10.60 10.38
CA ARG A 93 10.71 -10.24 11.51
C ARG A 93 10.61 -8.76 11.85
N SER A 94 10.68 -7.91 10.84
CA SER A 94 10.62 -6.45 11.02
C SER A 94 9.23 -6.00 11.44
N ILE A 95 8.17 -6.65 10.93
CA ILE A 95 6.78 -6.47 11.39
C ILE A 95 6.63 -6.81 12.87
N GLY A 96 7.15 -7.95 13.34
CA GLY A 96 7.04 -8.34 14.75
C GLY A 96 7.72 -7.33 15.68
N ILE A 97 8.87 -6.77 15.28
CA ILE A 97 9.56 -5.72 16.04
C ILE A 97 8.73 -4.42 16.03
N ALA A 98 8.10 -4.08 14.90
CA ALA A 98 7.22 -2.91 14.76
C ALA A 98 6.00 -3.04 15.68
N ALA A 99 5.31 -4.19 15.65
CA ALA A 99 4.18 -4.48 16.54
C ALA A 99 4.60 -4.43 18.02
N LEU A 100 5.76 -4.97 18.39
CA LEU A 100 6.26 -4.90 19.78
C LEU A 100 6.46 -3.45 20.23
N LYS A 101 6.96 -2.57 19.36
CA LYS A 101 7.09 -1.14 19.64
C LYS A 101 5.73 -0.45 19.80
N GLY A 102 4.72 -0.87 19.02
CA GLY A 102 3.32 -0.45 19.22
C GLY A 102 2.81 -0.81 20.61
N VAL A 103 3.05 -2.05 21.08
CA VAL A 103 2.70 -2.48 22.45
C VAL A 103 3.43 -1.63 23.50
N MET A 104 4.71 -1.34 23.31
CA MET A 104 5.47 -0.50 24.24
C MET A 104 4.94 0.93 24.29
N ALA A 105 4.54 1.50 23.15
CA ALA A 105 3.96 2.83 23.07
C ALA A 105 2.60 2.90 23.78
N ALA A 106 1.70 1.95 23.53
CA ALA A 106 0.41 1.86 24.22
C ALA A 106 0.54 1.78 25.76
N ARG A 107 1.61 1.16 26.25
CA ARG A 107 1.91 1.06 27.69
C ARG A 107 2.68 2.25 28.27
N GLY A 108 2.88 3.32 27.49
CA GLY A 108 3.65 4.49 27.90
C GLY A 108 5.15 4.22 28.12
N ARG A 109 5.67 3.07 27.65
CA ARG A 109 7.09 2.68 27.83
C ARG A 109 8.00 3.19 26.72
N LEU A 110 7.44 3.68 25.62
CA LEU A 110 8.18 4.22 24.49
C LEU A 110 7.41 5.39 23.88
N HIS A 111 8.02 6.57 23.82
CA HIS A 111 7.43 7.72 23.16
C HIS A 111 7.34 7.50 21.63
N LEU A 112 6.32 8.04 20.97
CA LEU A 112 6.08 7.83 19.53
C LEU A 112 7.28 8.26 18.67
N SER A 113 7.91 9.39 18.98
CA SER A 113 9.13 9.85 18.28
C SER A 113 10.37 8.96 18.48
N LYS A 114 10.31 7.94 19.34
CA LYS A 114 11.37 6.94 19.56
C LYS A 114 11.02 5.57 18.95
N LEU A 115 9.90 5.46 18.23
CA LEU A 115 9.54 4.24 17.50
C LEU A 115 10.60 3.86 16.47
N GLY A 116 11.17 4.83 15.75
CA GLY A 116 12.19 4.57 14.73
C GLY A 116 11.59 3.90 13.48
N VAL A 117 10.46 4.42 13.02
CA VAL A 117 9.69 3.93 11.85
C VAL A 117 10.59 3.75 10.63
N GLY A 118 11.44 4.73 10.31
CA GLY A 118 12.30 4.67 9.13
C GLY A 118 13.36 3.57 9.24
N ARG A 119 13.92 3.35 10.43
CA ARG A 119 14.86 2.22 10.66
C ARG A 119 14.19 0.87 10.48
N LEU A 120 12.93 0.73 10.91
CA LEU A 120 12.15 -0.50 10.75
C LEU A 120 11.81 -0.76 9.28
N ILE A 121 11.41 0.27 8.53
CA ILE A 121 11.20 0.20 7.08
C ILE A 121 12.47 -0.25 6.38
N ARG A 122 13.61 0.40 6.65
CA ARG A 122 14.90 0.03 6.03
C ARG A 122 15.27 -1.42 6.35
N ARG A 123 15.05 -1.86 7.59
CA ARG A 123 15.30 -3.24 7.99
C ARG A 123 14.41 -4.21 7.23
N ALA A 124 13.11 -3.93 7.11
CA ALA A 124 12.18 -4.78 6.35
C ALA A 124 12.61 -4.91 4.88
N VAL A 125 12.99 -3.79 4.26
CA VAL A 125 13.52 -3.78 2.88
C VAL A 125 14.81 -4.61 2.76
N ILE A 126 15.71 -4.53 3.74
CA ILE A 126 16.94 -5.36 3.76
C ILE A 126 16.60 -6.84 3.93
N ASP A 127 15.71 -7.18 4.85
CA ASP A 127 15.30 -8.56 5.12
C ASP A 127 14.72 -9.19 3.83
N VAL A 128 13.89 -8.45 3.09
CA VAL A 128 13.31 -8.86 1.80
C VAL A 128 14.37 -9.00 0.71
N ILE A 129 15.18 -7.96 0.46
CA ILE A 129 16.18 -7.99 -0.62
C ILE A 129 17.22 -9.10 -0.38
N SER A 130 17.49 -9.44 0.89
CA SER A 130 18.43 -10.51 1.24
C SER A 130 17.84 -11.91 1.12
N SER A 131 16.52 -12.07 0.96
CA SER A 131 15.86 -13.38 0.89
C SER A 131 15.75 -13.94 -0.53
N HIS A 132 15.98 -13.12 -1.56
CA HIS A 132 15.82 -13.52 -2.96
C HIS A 132 16.61 -12.63 -3.93
N TYR A 133 16.72 -13.03 -5.20
CA TYR A 133 17.47 -12.29 -6.23
C TYR A 133 16.64 -11.35 -7.12
N GLY A 134 15.33 -11.23 -6.89
CA GLY A 134 14.41 -10.40 -7.68
C GLY A 134 14.52 -8.87 -7.48
N GLY A 135 15.45 -8.36 -6.70
CA GLY A 135 15.53 -6.91 -6.43
C GLY A 135 14.35 -6.37 -5.61
N ASN A 136 13.63 -5.35 -6.10
CA ASN A 136 12.53 -4.72 -5.36
C ASN A 136 11.18 -5.41 -5.59
N THR A 137 10.73 -6.15 -4.58
CA THR A 137 9.42 -6.82 -4.57
C THR A 137 8.43 -6.20 -3.57
N HIS A 138 8.90 -5.56 -2.48
CA HIS A 138 8.05 -5.15 -1.36
C HIS A 138 8.37 -3.75 -0.80
N LEU A 139 9.00 -2.84 -1.55
CA LEU A 139 9.29 -1.50 -1.00
C LEU A 139 8.01 -0.78 -0.55
N GLY A 140 6.95 -0.76 -1.37
CA GLY A 140 5.68 -0.14 -1.03
C GLY A 140 4.97 -0.86 0.12
N VAL A 141 4.87 -2.19 0.06
CA VAL A 141 4.41 -3.02 1.19
C VAL A 141 5.17 -2.71 2.49
N CYS A 142 6.50 -2.60 2.48
CA CYS A 142 7.29 -2.28 3.68
C CYS A 142 6.98 -0.87 4.22
N LEU A 143 6.82 0.11 3.32
CA LEU A 143 6.45 1.48 3.68
C LEU A 143 5.08 1.53 4.38
N LEU A 144 4.10 0.75 3.91
CA LEU A 144 2.75 0.73 4.47
C LEU A 144 2.64 -0.17 5.72
N PHE A 145 3.17 -1.39 5.65
CA PHE A 145 2.94 -2.41 6.69
C PHE A 145 3.61 -2.05 8.01
N ILE A 146 4.76 -1.38 8.00
CA ILE A 146 5.47 -1.03 9.23
C ILE A 146 4.64 -0.06 10.11
N PRO A 147 4.22 1.13 9.63
CA PRO A 147 3.36 2.00 10.42
C PRO A 147 2.01 1.35 10.76
N LEU A 148 1.40 0.60 9.83
CA LEU A 148 0.16 -0.14 10.10
C LEU A 148 0.33 -1.15 11.24
N SER A 149 1.46 -1.86 11.31
CA SER A 149 1.74 -2.85 12.35
C SER A 149 1.95 -2.23 13.73
N ILE A 150 2.63 -1.08 13.78
CA ILE A 150 2.80 -0.33 15.03
C ILE A 150 1.42 0.14 15.51
N ALA A 151 0.62 0.73 14.61
CA ALA A 151 -0.72 1.21 14.91
C ALA A 151 -1.63 0.07 15.37
N ALA A 152 -1.64 -1.05 14.66
CA ALA A 152 -2.46 -2.22 14.99
C ALA A 152 -2.19 -2.75 16.39
N ALA A 153 -0.92 -2.95 16.74
CA ALA A 153 -0.57 -3.41 18.07
C ALA A 153 -0.87 -2.37 19.15
N LYS A 154 -0.68 -1.07 18.86
CA LYS A 154 -1.03 0.01 19.79
C LYS A 154 -2.54 0.05 20.05
N THR A 155 -3.36 0.09 19.00
CA THR A 155 -4.83 0.12 19.08
C THR A 155 -5.36 -1.07 19.84
N TYR A 156 -4.86 -2.28 19.56
CA TYR A 156 -5.33 -3.47 20.27
C TYR A 156 -5.05 -3.41 21.78
N ILE A 157 -3.87 -2.94 22.20
CA ILE A 157 -3.55 -2.85 23.62
C ILE A 157 -4.38 -1.78 24.34
N GLU A 158 -4.76 -0.71 23.63
CA GLU A 158 -5.56 0.39 24.18
C GLU A 158 -7.06 0.05 24.24
N GLU A 159 -7.57 -0.66 23.25
CA GLU A 159 -9.03 -0.79 23.03
C GLU A 159 -9.53 -2.24 22.94
N GLY A 160 -8.62 -3.23 22.96
CA GLY A 160 -8.96 -4.65 22.88
C GLY A 160 -9.46 -5.12 21.50
N GLY A 161 -9.19 -4.35 20.43
CA GLY A 161 -9.57 -4.70 19.06
C GLY A 161 -8.87 -3.83 18.00
N PHE A 162 -9.28 -3.99 16.73
CA PHE A 162 -8.66 -3.35 15.57
C PHE A 162 -9.63 -2.38 14.85
N GLY A 163 -10.37 -1.57 15.63
CA GLY A 163 -11.36 -0.64 15.08
C GLY A 163 -10.74 0.33 14.07
N ALA A 164 -11.38 0.48 12.90
CA ALA A 164 -10.83 1.23 11.77
C ALA A 164 -10.50 2.68 12.13
N GLU A 165 -11.40 3.39 12.82
CA GLU A 165 -11.17 4.78 13.25
C GLU A 165 -9.93 4.91 14.14
N SER A 166 -9.82 4.06 15.17
CA SER A 166 -8.70 4.08 16.10
C SER A 166 -7.38 3.64 15.48
N LEU A 167 -7.41 2.68 14.54
CA LEU A 167 -6.24 2.34 13.72
C LEU A 167 -5.75 3.56 12.93
N ARG A 168 -6.64 4.25 12.21
CA ARG A 168 -6.28 5.41 11.40
C ARG A 168 -5.79 6.58 12.24
N ARG A 169 -6.41 6.85 13.41
CA ARG A 169 -5.90 7.83 14.38
C ARG A 169 -4.48 7.48 14.83
N ASN A 170 -4.24 6.23 15.20
CA ASN A 170 -2.90 5.80 15.62
C ASN A 170 -1.87 5.86 14.47
N ILE A 171 -2.26 5.59 13.21
CA ILE A 171 -1.38 5.80 12.05
C ILE A 171 -1.00 7.28 11.91
N ASP A 172 -1.98 8.20 12.00
CA ASP A 172 -1.72 9.65 11.92
C ASP A 172 -0.75 10.09 13.02
N ASP A 173 -1.01 9.71 14.27
CA ASP A 173 -0.16 10.04 15.43
C ASP A 173 1.28 9.53 15.24
N ILE A 174 1.43 8.29 14.76
CA ILE A 174 2.74 7.68 14.49
C ILE A 174 3.47 8.43 13.39
N MET A 175 2.78 8.69 12.28
CA MET A 175 3.39 9.36 11.12
C MET A 175 3.78 10.80 11.45
N ARG A 176 2.92 11.57 12.10
CA ARG A 176 3.22 12.93 12.59
C ARG A 176 4.35 12.97 13.62
N SER A 177 4.55 11.89 14.36
CA SER A 177 5.63 11.77 15.35
C SER A 177 6.98 11.33 14.75
N THR A 178 7.05 11.07 13.45
CA THR A 178 8.30 10.66 12.79
C THR A 178 9.35 11.77 12.83
N THR A 179 10.61 11.37 12.70
CA THR A 179 11.76 12.27 12.88
C THR A 179 12.56 12.43 11.59
N PRO A 180 13.49 13.41 11.52
CA PRO A 180 14.42 13.51 10.40
C PRO A 180 15.32 12.28 10.23
N ILE A 181 15.60 11.56 11.33
CA ILE A 181 16.33 10.29 11.26
C ILE A 181 15.49 9.23 10.53
N ASP A 182 14.17 9.22 10.75
CA ASP A 182 13.28 8.31 10.03
C ASP A 182 13.27 8.61 8.52
N ALA A 183 13.24 9.90 8.14
CA ALA A 183 13.35 10.31 6.75
C ALA A 183 14.65 9.80 6.10
N VAL A 184 15.80 10.02 6.74
CA VAL A 184 17.10 9.55 6.20
C VAL A 184 17.13 8.03 6.03
N GLU A 185 16.57 7.28 6.97
CA GLU A 185 16.54 5.81 6.88
C GLU A 185 15.62 5.31 5.76
N VAL A 186 14.50 5.97 5.52
CA VAL A 186 13.63 5.68 4.36
C VAL A 186 14.31 6.05 3.05
N TYR A 187 15.01 7.18 2.97
CA TYR A 187 15.80 7.54 1.78
C TYR A 187 16.83 6.45 1.44
N ARG A 188 17.52 5.94 2.47
CA ARG A 188 18.44 4.79 2.31
C ARG A 188 17.72 3.55 1.82
N ALA A 189 16.54 3.24 2.36
CA ALA A 189 15.74 2.08 1.94
C ALA A 189 15.32 2.18 0.46
N ILE A 190 14.82 3.34 0.04
CA ILE A 190 14.41 3.61 -1.35
C ILE A 190 15.62 3.50 -2.28
N ALA A 191 16.74 4.15 -1.96
CA ALA A 191 17.94 4.12 -2.80
C ALA A 191 18.54 2.70 -2.95
N MET A 192 18.35 1.83 -1.96
CA MET A 192 18.74 0.42 -2.03
C MET A 192 17.82 -0.41 -2.93
N ALA A 193 16.51 -0.18 -2.85
CA ALA A 193 15.52 -0.95 -3.59
C ALA A 193 15.34 -0.46 -5.04
N SER A 194 15.48 0.84 -5.29
CA SER A 194 15.19 1.47 -6.57
C SER A 194 16.37 2.33 -7.02
N PRO A 195 17.01 2.03 -8.17
CA PRO A 195 18.11 2.84 -8.68
C PRO A 195 17.63 4.11 -9.45
N PRO A 196 18.51 5.13 -9.62
CA PRO A 196 18.14 6.50 -10.04
C PRO A 196 17.44 6.61 -11.40
N HIS A 197 17.77 5.72 -12.34
CA HIS A 197 17.30 5.75 -13.73
C HIS A 197 15.81 5.37 -13.88
N ARG A 198 15.09 5.15 -12.77
CA ARG A 198 13.69 4.67 -12.77
C ARG A 198 12.68 5.67 -12.21
N MET A 199 13.11 6.86 -11.76
CA MET A 199 12.29 7.66 -10.83
C MET A 199 12.16 9.16 -11.19
N GLY A 200 12.80 9.64 -12.25
CA GLY A 200 12.83 11.07 -12.57
C GLY A 200 13.60 11.89 -11.52
N ARG A 201 13.60 13.22 -11.63
CA ARG A 201 14.15 14.11 -10.60
C ARG A 201 13.03 14.59 -9.67
N ALA A 202 13.15 14.27 -8.39
CA ALA A 202 12.33 14.78 -7.32
C ALA A 202 13.11 15.85 -6.54
N GLY A 203 12.46 16.66 -5.72
CA GLY A 203 13.14 17.74 -4.99
C GLY A 203 12.35 19.05 -5.00
N TYR A 204 11.10 18.97 -4.54
CA TYR A 204 10.19 20.11 -4.49
C TYR A 204 9.90 20.47 -3.04
N GLY A 205 9.65 21.76 -2.79
CA GLY A 205 9.41 22.26 -1.45
C GLY A 205 10.64 22.11 -0.56
N ARG A 206 10.47 21.53 0.64
CA ARG A 206 11.56 21.35 1.60
C ARG A 206 12.33 20.04 1.40
N ALA A 207 11.72 19.01 0.81
CA ALA A 207 12.32 17.68 0.73
C ALA A 207 13.31 17.55 -0.45
N PRO A 208 14.57 17.13 -0.22
CA PRO A 208 15.54 16.91 -1.30
C PRO A 208 15.23 15.64 -2.11
N ASP A 209 15.79 15.52 -3.32
CA ASP A 209 15.76 14.27 -4.10
C ASP A 209 16.33 13.11 -3.29
N VAL A 210 15.75 11.91 -3.41
CA VAL A 210 16.25 10.70 -2.75
C VAL A 210 17.65 10.29 -3.22
N TYR A 211 18.02 10.65 -4.45
CA TYR A 211 19.33 10.37 -5.04
C TYR A 211 20.33 11.53 -4.90
N ASP A 212 19.96 12.63 -4.25
CA ASP A 212 20.90 13.69 -3.91
C ASP A 212 21.89 13.16 -2.86
N LYS A 213 23.20 13.23 -3.18
CA LYS A 213 24.29 12.77 -2.31
C LYS A 213 24.31 13.47 -0.96
N ASP A 214 23.80 14.71 -0.88
CA ASP A 214 23.71 15.49 0.34
C ASP A 214 22.31 15.48 0.97
N ALA A 215 21.35 14.71 0.43
CA ALA A 215 19.96 14.64 0.91
C ALA A 215 19.91 14.40 2.43
N GLY A 216 20.66 13.41 2.93
CA GLY A 216 20.67 13.08 4.35
C GLY A 216 21.18 14.22 5.23
N ARG A 217 22.16 15.01 4.76
CA ARG A 217 22.66 16.17 5.50
C ARG A 217 21.64 17.30 5.50
N LYS A 218 21.01 17.58 4.35
CA LYS A 218 19.96 18.60 4.20
C LYS A 218 18.76 18.29 5.11
N ILE A 219 18.27 17.05 5.09
CA ILE A 219 17.18 16.56 5.94
C ILE A 219 17.47 16.81 7.42
N LEU A 220 18.66 16.41 7.90
CA LEU A 220 19.03 16.56 9.30
C LEU A 220 19.21 18.03 9.70
N ARG A 221 19.85 18.84 8.85
CA ARG A 221 20.07 20.27 9.08
C ARG A 221 18.75 21.04 9.16
N ASP A 222 17.84 20.75 8.23
CA ASP A 222 16.59 21.51 8.07
C ASP A 222 15.44 20.93 8.90
N GLY A 223 15.69 19.86 9.66
CA GLY A 223 14.71 19.26 10.57
C GLY A 223 13.52 18.60 9.87
N ILE A 224 13.70 18.14 8.63
CA ILE A 224 12.63 17.59 7.78
C ILE A 224 12.27 16.19 8.25
N THR A 225 11.04 15.97 8.72
CA THR A 225 10.58 14.66 9.21
C THR A 225 10.19 13.71 8.07
N LEU A 226 9.98 12.42 8.37
CA LEU A 226 9.44 11.49 7.38
C LEU A 226 8.03 11.91 6.93
N TYR A 227 7.20 12.44 7.82
CA TYR A 227 5.90 13.00 7.47
C TYR A 227 6.03 14.13 6.45
N ASP A 228 6.95 15.08 6.65
CA ASP A 228 7.18 16.19 5.71
C ASP A 228 7.56 15.68 4.31
N VAL A 229 8.45 14.67 4.24
CA VAL A 229 8.84 14.04 2.98
C VAL A 229 7.62 13.40 2.28
N MET A 230 6.83 12.62 3.03
CA MET A 230 5.66 11.94 2.47
C MET A 230 4.59 12.94 2.04
N PHE A 231 4.43 14.04 2.78
CA PHE A 231 3.52 15.12 2.44
C PHE A 231 3.90 15.79 1.11
N GLU A 232 5.18 16.16 0.93
CA GLU A 232 5.65 16.74 -0.33
C GLU A 232 5.54 15.79 -1.53
N SER A 233 5.65 14.47 -1.26
CA SER A 233 5.58 13.42 -2.28
C SER A 233 4.15 12.96 -2.60
N SER A 234 3.19 13.21 -1.70
CA SER A 234 1.80 12.73 -1.79
C SER A 234 1.05 13.18 -3.06
N PHE A 235 1.54 14.24 -3.71
CA PHE A 235 0.99 14.73 -4.97
C PHE A 235 1.25 13.78 -6.16
N TYR A 236 2.36 13.06 -6.14
CA TYR A 236 2.82 12.24 -7.28
C TYR A 236 3.10 10.77 -6.91
N ASP A 237 2.95 10.39 -5.65
CA ASP A 237 3.17 9.03 -5.15
C ASP A 237 2.04 8.60 -4.21
N SER A 238 1.29 7.57 -4.59
CA SER A 238 0.11 7.14 -3.81
C SER A 238 0.49 6.46 -2.50
N ILE A 239 1.68 5.85 -2.38
CA ILE A 239 2.15 5.29 -1.11
C ILE A 239 2.42 6.42 -0.12
N ALA A 240 3.07 7.49 -0.59
CA ALA A 240 3.26 8.69 0.21
C ALA A 240 1.93 9.32 0.62
N ARG A 241 0.94 9.35 -0.28
CA ARG A 241 -0.42 9.82 0.02
C ARG A 241 -1.08 9.00 1.13
N GLU A 242 -1.06 7.67 1.04
CA GLU A 242 -1.62 6.82 2.10
C GLU A 242 -0.96 7.09 3.47
N LEU A 243 0.35 7.32 3.50
CA LEU A 243 1.05 7.59 4.76
C LEU A 243 0.68 8.94 5.38
N VAL A 244 0.17 9.90 4.61
CA VAL A 244 -0.27 11.21 5.13
C VAL A 244 -1.77 11.32 5.35
N THR A 245 -2.58 10.48 4.70
CA THR A 245 -4.04 10.41 4.85
C THR A 245 -4.50 9.25 5.74
N SER A 246 -3.56 8.62 6.45
CA SER A 246 -3.81 7.48 7.33
C SER A 246 -4.47 6.30 6.62
N MET A 247 -3.90 5.95 5.47
CA MET A 247 -4.26 4.82 4.61
C MET A 247 -5.70 4.90 4.08
N GLU A 248 -6.10 6.10 3.63
CA GLU A 248 -7.45 6.38 3.15
C GLU A 248 -7.95 5.39 2.10
N ILE A 249 -7.18 5.14 1.06
CA ILE A 249 -7.58 4.23 -0.04
C ILE A 249 -7.67 2.81 0.48
N SER A 250 -6.70 2.35 1.28
CA SER A 250 -6.71 0.99 1.81
C SER A 250 -7.88 0.73 2.77
N PHE A 251 -8.31 1.72 3.57
CA PHE A 251 -9.45 1.58 4.49
C PHE A 251 -10.81 1.84 3.82
N GLU A 252 -10.95 2.90 3.04
CA GLU A 252 -12.24 3.36 2.52
C GLU A 252 -12.65 2.68 1.23
N VAL A 253 -11.70 2.20 0.44
CA VAL A 253 -11.98 1.57 -0.85
C VAL A 253 -11.58 0.11 -0.82
N GLY A 254 -10.30 -0.18 -0.57
CA GLY A 254 -9.80 -1.54 -0.71
C GLY A 254 -10.35 -2.50 0.34
N PHE A 255 -10.34 -2.11 1.62
CA PHE A 255 -10.88 -2.96 2.69
C PHE A 255 -12.38 -3.21 2.53
N ARG A 256 -13.15 -2.18 2.12
CA ARG A 256 -14.60 -2.31 1.88
C ARG A 256 -14.89 -3.29 0.75
N GLU A 257 -14.27 -3.08 -0.42
CA GLU A 257 -14.43 -3.97 -1.57
C GLU A 257 -14.02 -5.40 -1.25
N LEU A 258 -12.93 -5.60 -0.50
CA LEU A 258 -12.46 -6.92 -0.12
C LEU A 258 -13.49 -7.69 0.71
N ILE A 259 -14.11 -7.03 1.69
CA ILE A 259 -15.14 -7.67 2.52
C ILE A 259 -16.40 -7.94 1.70
N GLU A 260 -16.89 -6.97 0.93
CA GLU A 260 -18.09 -7.13 0.10
C GLU A 260 -17.94 -8.25 -0.94
N ALA A 261 -16.81 -8.28 -1.66
CA ALA A 261 -16.51 -9.32 -2.64
C ALA A 261 -16.32 -10.69 -1.98
N PHE A 262 -15.70 -10.75 -0.79
CA PHE A 262 -15.54 -12.02 -0.08
C PHE A 262 -16.86 -12.54 0.47
N GLU A 263 -17.73 -11.69 1.01
CA GLU A 263 -19.02 -12.14 1.56
C GLU A 263 -19.96 -12.66 0.48
N SER A 264 -19.94 -12.04 -0.70
CA SER A 264 -20.76 -12.43 -1.84
C SER A 264 -20.24 -13.70 -2.54
N THR A 265 -18.93 -13.91 -2.60
CA THR A 265 -18.33 -15.02 -3.38
C THR A 265 -17.78 -16.16 -2.54
N ARG A 266 -17.44 -15.89 -1.27
CA ARG A 266 -16.69 -16.79 -0.37
C ARG A 266 -15.36 -17.28 -0.95
N ASP A 267 -14.79 -16.53 -1.88
CA ASP A 267 -13.54 -16.86 -2.56
C ASP A 267 -12.50 -15.75 -2.38
N ILE A 268 -11.43 -16.03 -1.66
CA ILE A 268 -10.38 -15.05 -1.32
C ILE A 268 -9.65 -14.53 -2.57
N ASN A 269 -9.51 -15.37 -3.61
CA ASN A 269 -8.87 -14.97 -4.85
C ASN A 269 -9.71 -13.91 -5.56
N THR A 270 -11.02 -14.17 -5.68
CA THR A 270 -11.99 -13.25 -6.28
C THR A 270 -12.01 -11.94 -5.53
N ALA A 271 -12.10 -11.98 -4.20
CA ALA A 271 -12.08 -10.78 -3.37
C ALA A 271 -10.79 -9.97 -3.53
N THR A 272 -9.62 -10.64 -3.56
CA THR A 272 -8.32 -9.98 -3.76
C THR A 272 -8.22 -9.31 -5.13
N VAL A 273 -8.63 -10.01 -6.19
CA VAL A 273 -8.58 -9.49 -7.57
C VAL A 273 -9.60 -8.36 -7.79
N HIS A 274 -10.80 -8.48 -7.25
CA HIS A 274 -11.81 -7.42 -7.31
C HIS A 274 -11.35 -6.17 -6.56
N THR A 275 -10.73 -6.35 -5.38
CA THR A 275 -10.11 -5.25 -4.62
C THR A 275 -9.04 -4.54 -5.46
N PHE A 276 -8.15 -5.28 -6.09
CA PHE A 276 -7.12 -4.73 -6.98
C PHE A 276 -7.75 -3.92 -8.13
N LEU A 277 -8.75 -4.48 -8.82
CA LEU A 277 -9.44 -3.82 -9.91
C LEU A 277 -10.18 -2.56 -9.43
N ARG A 278 -10.83 -2.60 -8.27
CA ARG A 278 -11.57 -1.47 -7.71
C ARG A 278 -10.63 -0.30 -7.44
N ILE A 279 -9.52 -0.56 -6.75
CA ILE A 279 -8.51 0.46 -6.47
C ILE A 279 -7.99 1.03 -7.81
N LEU A 280 -7.60 0.18 -8.75
CA LEU A 280 -7.08 0.61 -10.06
C LEU A 280 -8.10 1.42 -10.87
N SER A 281 -9.40 1.11 -10.74
CA SER A 281 -10.49 1.79 -11.44
C SER A 281 -10.80 3.20 -10.93
N MET A 282 -10.38 3.51 -9.71
CA MET A 282 -10.64 4.78 -9.02
C MET A 282 -9.38 5.63 -8.90
N PHE A 283 -8.23 5.00 -8.73
CA PHE A 283 -6.94 5.67 -8.53
C PHE A 283 -5.94 5.15 -9.58
N PRO A 284 -5.62 5.97 -10.60
CA PRO A 284 -4.57 5.65 -11.55
C PRO A 284 -3.26 5.31 -10.83
N ASP A 285 -2.61 4.24 -11.28
CA ASP A 285 -1.39 3.75 -10.64
C ASP A 285 -0.22 4.73 -10.86
N THR A 286 0.31 5.27 -9.76
CA THR A 286 1.39 6.28 -9.81
C THR A 286 2.74 5.69 -10.19
N PHE A 287 2.98 4.38 -10.02
CA PHE A 287 4.17 3.73 -10.55
C PHE A 287 4.14 3.67 -12.08
N ILE A 288 3.01 3.30 -12.68
CA ILE A 288 2.83 3.32 -14.14
C ILE A 288 2.94 4.76 -14.65
N ALA A 289 2.17 5.68 -14.07
CA ALA A 289 2.14 7.08 -14.51
C ALA A 289 3.54 7.70 -14.47
N ARG A 290 4.29 7.49 -13.38
CA ARG A 290 5.68 7.91 -13.29
C ARG A 290 6.52 7.29 -14.39
N SER A 291 6.49 5.97 -14.54
CA SER A 291 7.34 5.23 -15.49
C SER A 291 7.09 5.62 -16.96
N VAL A 292 5.85 5.95 -17.30
CA VAL A 292 5.46 6.41 -18.64
C VAL A 292 5.83 7.88 -18.82
N GLY A 293 5.47 8.74 -17.87
CA GLY A 293 5.65 10.19 -17.98
C GLY A 293 7.11 10.64 -18.00
N VAL A 294 8.00 9.96 -17.25
CA VAL A 294 9.43 10.34 -17.21
C VAL A 294 10.16 10.14 -18.54
N LYS A 295 9.52 9.50 -19.54
CA LYS A 295 10.09 9.37 -20.89
C LYS A 295 10.10 10.70 -21.65
N ASN A 296 9.18 11.60 -21.32
CA ASN A 296 8.95 12.86 -22.02
C ASN A 296 9.11 14.09 -21.11
N GLU A 297 9.10 13.92 -19.79
CA GLU A 297 9.18 15.01 -18.80
C GLU A 297 10.16 14.69 -17.66
N ASP A 298 11.11 15.59 -17.40
CA ASP A 298 12.12 15.41 -16.34
C ASP A 298 11.57 15.75 -14.93
N ASP A 299 10.58 16.65 -14.85
CA ASP A 299 9.91 17.06 -13.62
C ASP A 299 8.92 15.98 -13.18
N ILE A 300 9.12 15.40 -11.99
CA ILE A 300 8.30 14.27 -11.53
C ILE A 300 6.81 14.58 -11.39
N ARG A 301 6.45 15.82 -11.02
CA ARG A 301 5.04 16.20 -10.83
C ARG A 301 4.35 16.24 -12.18
N ARG A 302 4.99 16.87 -13.16
CA ARG A 302 4.51 16.89 -14.55
C ARG A 302 4.51 15.52 -15.20
N ALA A 303 5.57 14.73 -14.97
CA ALA A 303 5.65 13.37 -15.47
C ALA A 303 4.46 12.53 -14.99
N VAL A 304 4.11 12.59 -13.70
CA VAL A 304 2.95 11.86 -13.19
C VAL A 304 1.64 12.41 -13.77
N GLU A 305 1.47 13.72 -13.91
CA GLU A 305 0.28 14.30 -14.55
C GLU A 305 0.10 13.81 -16.00
N VAL A 306 1.18 13.87 -16.80
CA VAL A 306 1.19 13.38 -18.19
C VAL A 306 0.95 11.87 -18.24
N GLY A 307 1.66 11.12 -17.40
CA GLY A 307 1.53 9.67 -17.32
C GLY A 307 0.11 9.24 -16.97
N ILE A 308 -0.54 9.90 -16.00
CA ILE A 308 -1.95 9.64 -15.65
C ILE A 308 -2.84 9.85 -16.86
N ALA A 309 -2.67 10.95 -17.59
CA ALA A 309 -3.47 11.23 -18.78
C ALA A 309 -3.28 10.15 -19.86
N GLU A 310 -2.04 9.69 -20.08
CA GLU A 310 -1.72 8.64 -21.05
C GLU A 310 -2.21 7.25 -20.63
N THR A 311 -2.25 6.96 -19.32
CA THR A 311 -2.61 5.64 -18.81
C THR A 311 -4.02 5.55 -18.21
N LEU A 312 -4.83 6.59 -18.34
CA LEU A 312 -6.19 6.64 -17.79
C LEU A 312 -7.08 5.49 -18.31
N TRP A 313 -6.81 5.04 -19.55
CA TRP A 313 -7.52 3.90 -20.14
C TRP A 313 -7.38 2.61 -19.32
N ILE A 314 -6.32 2.45 -18.52
CA ILE A 314 -6.11 1.29 -17.63
C ILE A 314 -7.19 1.28 -16.54
N SER A 315 -7.43 2.42 -15.89
CA SER A 315 -8.47 2.57 -14.88
C SER A 315 -9.88 2.40 -15.47
N MET A 316 -10.10 2.92 -16.68
CA MET A 316 -11.38 2.72 -17.39
C MET A 316 -11.62 1.25 -17.72
N GLU A 317 -10.60 0.52 -18.15
CA GLU A 317 -10.71 -0.90 -18.46
C GLU A 317 -10.93 -1.73 -17.19
N ALA A 318 -10.23 -1.41 -16.09
CA ALA A 318 -10.46 -2.04 -14.78
C ALA A 318 -11.92 -1.87 -14.31
N ARG A 319 -12.49 -0.67 -14.48
CA ARG A 319 -13.92 -0.40 -14.20
C ARG A 319 -14.83 -1.24 -15.08
N ARG A 320 -14.59 -1.23 -16.39
CA ARG A 320 -15.39 -1.99 -17.36
C ARG A 320 -15.43 -3.48 -17.03
N ILE A 321 -14.30 -4.05 -16.61
CA ILE A 321 -14.23 -5.46 -16.21
C ILE A 321 -15.05 -5.73 -14.94
N LEU A 322 -15.01 -4.83 -13.94
CA LEU A 322 -15.87 -4.94 -12.76
C LEU A 322 -17.36 -4.83 -13.12
N ASP A 323 -17.73 -3.91 -14.01
CA ASP A 323 -19.11 -3.75 -14.49
C ASP A 323 -19.63 -5.00 -15.23
N MET A 324 -18.72 -5.79 -15.82
CA MET A 324 -19.02 -7.09 -16.41
C MET A 324 -19.12 -8.22 -15.38
N GLY A 325 -18.94 -7.95 -14.08
CA GLY A 325 -18.93 -8.93 -12.99
C GLY A 325 -17.55 -9.51 -12.65
N GLY A 326 -16.47 -8.99 -13.25
CA GLY A 326 -15.10 -9.43 -12.98
C GLY A 326 -14.95 -10.95 -13.05
N LEU A 327 -14.32 -11.54 -12.04
CA LEU A 327 -14.16 -13.00 -11.94
C LEU A 327 -15.44 -13.82 -11.76
N THR A 328 -16.59 -13.21 -11.46
CA THR A 328 -17.85 -13.95 -11.22
C THR A 328 -18.56 -14.37 -12.50
N THR A 329 -18.28 -13.72 -13.63
CA THR A 329 -18.86 -14.02 -14.95
C THR A 329 -17.80 -14.53 -15.92
N GLU A 330 -18.20 -15.28 -16.94
CA GLU A 330 -17.25 -15.76 -17.95
C GLU A 330 -16.71 -14.60 -18.79
N GLU A 331 -17.58 -13.68 -19.18
CA GLU A 331 -17.22 -12.50 -19.96
C GLU A 331 -16.21 -11.60 -19.22
N GLY A 332 -16.41 -11.39 -17.91
CA GLY A 332 -15.48 -10.65 -17.06
C GLY A 332 -14.15 -11.37 -16.87
N ARG A 333 -14.16 -12.70 -16.70
CA ARG A 333 -12.93 -13.53 -16.64
C ARG A 333 -12.11 -13.43 -17.92
N GLU A 334 -12.74 -13.56 -19.08
CA GLU A 334 -12.06 -13.44 -20.37
C GLU A 334 -11.49 -12.03 -20.58
N ALA A 335 -12.27 -10.99 -20.27
CA ALA A 335 -11.83 -9.60 -20.38
C ALA A 335 -10.62 -9.33 -19.47
N LEU A 336 -10.63 -9.87 -18.26
CA LEU A 336 -9.55 -9.72 -17.30
C LEU A 336 -8.25 -10.37 -17.76
N TRP A 337 -8.33 -11.59 -18.32
CA TRP A 337 -7.16 -12.25 -18.92
C TRP A 337 -6.60 -11.47 -20.11
N LYS A 338 -7.45 -11.00 -21.03
CA LYS A 338 -7.02 -10.17 -22.17
C LYS A 338 -6.36 -8.87 -21.68
N PHE A 339 -6.86 -8.28 -20.60
CA PHE A 339 -6.28 -7.08 -20.02
C PHE A 339 -4.92 -7.34 -19.37
N ASP A 340 -4.77 -8.45 -18.65
CA ASP A 340 -3.48 -8.91 -18.12
C ASP A 340 -2.45 -9.12 -19.22
N GLU A 341 -2.81 -9.83 -20.29
CA GLU A 341 -1.97 -10.05 -21.46
C GLU A 341 -1.55 -8.73 -22.11
N LYS A 342 -2.49 -7.80 -22.26
CA LYS A 342 -2.22 -6.48 -22.84
C LYS A 342 -1.17 -5.73 -22.02
N LEU A 343 -1.34 -5.62 -20.71
CA LEU A 343 -0.39 -4.90 -19.85
C LEU A 343 1.00 -5.55 -19.82
N HIS A 344 1.05 -6.89 -19.83
CA HIS A 344 2.32 -7.60 -19.97
C HIS A 344 3.01 -7.32 -21.32
N SER A 345 2.24 -7.26 -22.42
CA SER A 345 2.78 -6.99 -23.76
C SER A 345 3.37 -5.58 -23.92
N LEU A 346 2.88 -4.61 -23.12
CA LEU A 346 3.35 -3.23 -23.14
C LEU A 346 4.67 -3.00 -22.38
N GLY A 347 5.15 -4.01 -21.65
CA GLY A 347 6.44 -3.98 -20.97
C GLY A 347 6.36 -3.75 -19.46
N ARG A 348 7.51 -3.52 -18.85
CA ARG A 348 7.66 -3.45 -17.37
C ARG A 348 7.07 -2.19 -16.76
N GLU A 349 6.98 -1.12 -17.54
CA GLU A 349 6.45 0.18 -17.11
C GLU A 349 4.93 0.13 -16.86
N TYR A 350 4.23 -0.86 -17.44
CA TYR A 350 2.79 -1.07 -17.30
C TYR A 350 2.47 -2.13 -16.23
N ASN A 351 3.15 -2.03 -15.09
CA ASN A 351 2.91 -2.86 -13.91
C ASN A 351 2.18 -2.02 -12.84
N PRO A 352 0.91 -2.32 -12.50
CA PRO A 352 0.21 -1.60 -11.43
C PRO A 352 0.70 -2.06 -10.04
N GLY A 353 1.96 -1.74 -9.75
CA GLY A 353 2.65 -2.13 -8.51
C GLY A 353 2.13 -1.38 -7.30
N THR A 354 1.81 -0.09 -7.45
CA THR A 354 1.24 0.70 -6.36
C THR A 354 -0.16 0.19 -6.00
N THR A 355 -1.00 -0.16 -6.98
CA THR A 355 -2.29 -0.81 -6.73
C THR A 355 -2.13 -2.12 -5.96
N ALA A 356 -1.13 -2.94 -6.29
CA ALA A 356 -0.82 -4.16 -5.54
C ALA A 356 -0.44 -3.86 -4.08
N ASP A 357 0.45 -2.91 -3.84
CA ASP A 357 0.83 -2.51 -2.47
C ASP A 357 -0.39 -2.07 -1.64
N LEU A 358 -1.32 -1.31 -2.23
CA LEU A 358 -2.56 -0.88 -1.59
C LEU A 358 -3.52 -2.04 -1.32
N THR A 359 -3.59 -3.00 -2.25
CA THR A 359 -4.36 -4.25 -2.10
C THR A 359 -3.82 -5.08 -0.93
N ALA A 360 -2.49 -5.19 -0.81
CA ALA A 360 -1.83 -5.87 0.32
C ALA A 360 -2.19 -5.21 1.66
N SER A 361 -2.22 -3.88 1.72
CA SER A 361 -2.62 -3.15 2.93
C SER A 361 -4.08 -3.40 3.30
N SER A 362 -4.99 -3.41 2.33
CA SER A 362 -6.40 -3.75 2.55
C SER A 362 -6.59 -5.19 3.04
N LEU A 363 -5.84 -6.15 2.49
CA LEU A 363 -5.79 -7.53 2.98
C LEU A 363 -5.30 -7.59 4.43
N MET A 364 -4.24 -6.84 4.78
CA MET A 364 -3.74 -6.80 6.15
C MET A 364 -4.80 -6.24 7.11
N ILE A 365 -5.49 -5.17 6.73
CA ILE A 365 -6.58 -4.59 7.52
C ILE A 365 -7.71 -5.61 7.74
N ALA A 366 -8.12 -6.34 6.70
CA ALA A 366 -9.15 -7.36 6.83
C ALA A 366 -8.72 -8.53 7.69
N LEU A 367 -7.49 -9.02 7.53
CA LEU A 367 -6.95 -10.10 8.35
C LEU A 367 -6.78 -9.69 9.81
N LEU A 368 -6.41 -8.45 10.10
CA LEU A 368 -6.41 -7.89 11.47
C LEU A 368 -7.83 -7.81 12.05
N ASN A 369 -8.82 -7.50 11.21
CA ASN A 369 -10.23 -7.56 11.56
C ASN A 369 -10.80 -8.98 11.44
N GLY A 370 -9.93 -10.01 11.46
CA GLY A 370 -10.22 -11.44 11.55
C GLY A 370 -10.95 -12.08 10.39
N LEU A 371 -10.77 -11.56 9.17
CA LEU A 371 -11.11 -12.27 7.95
C LEU A 371 -10.48 -13.69 7.96
N LYS A 372 -11.33 -14.69 7.70
CA LYS A 372 -10.98 -16.11 7.53
C LYS A 372 -11.69 -16.61 6.29
N PHE A 373 -11.02 -17.49 5.53
CA PHE A 373 -11.50 -18.01 4.25
C PHE A 373 -11.23 -19.50 4.11
#